data_AF-A0AAW0XFD1-F1
#
_entry.id   AF-A0AAW0XFD1-F1
#
_cell.length_a   1.000
_cell.length_b   1.000
_cell.length_c   1.000
_cell.angle_alpha   90.00
_cell.angle_beta   90.00
_cell.angle_gamma   90.00
#
_symmetry.space_group_name_H-M   'P 1'
#
loop_
_entity.id
_entity.type
_entity.pdbx_description
1 polymer ?
#
loop_
_entity_poly.entity_id
_entity_poly.type
_entity_poly.pdbx_seq_one_letter_code
_entity_poly.pdbx_strand_id
1 'polypeptide(L)'
;MEGLLSACYHVCPNNSNYQFDTSFMYVISVLSMLKIYQTRHPDINASASATFAALAVAVLLGVIGVLSGSLAFLIIFGMIHVISCLLLSCYIYYMGRWKCDMGLFKRMKAWFLSEFSDWRQIGRPMYCDRMVLLLLGNVANWGLAIYGIVTTPKDFASYLLIIFLTNLLLYIAFYIIMKLRHKERLQLQPLVYLVLCLLGWAAAIFFYTQHTTTWELTPAHSRQYNHECLLLHFYDTHDIWHFLSAGAMFFGF
;
A
#
# COMPACT_ATOMS: atom_id res chain seq x y z
N MET A 1 -5.88 17.85 -0.33
CA MET A 1 -4.49 18.03 -0.78
C MET A 1 -4.24 17.20 -2.02
N GLU A 2 -4.46 15.88 -1.99
CA GLU A 2 -4.28 15.01 -3.16
C GLU A 2 -5.12 15.49 -4.38
N GLY A 3 -6.44 15.68 -4.25
CA GLY A 3 -7.24 16.21 -5.35
C GLY A 3 -6.80 17.58 -5.93
N LEU A 4 -6.08 18.41 -5.17
CA LEU A 4 -5.50 19.66 -5.70
C LEU A 4 -4.29 19.36 -6.59
N LEU A 5 -3.44 18.41 -6.18
CA LEU A 5 -2.24 18.04 -6.92
C LEU A 5 -2.56 17.17 -8.14
N SER A 6 -3.57 16.31 -8.03
CA SER A 6 -4.14 15.61 -9.16
C SER A 6 -4.71 16.59 -10.18
N ALA A 7 -5.47 17.61 -9.74
CA ALA A 7 -5.94 18.67 -10.64
C ALA A 7 -4.77 19.44 -11.30
N CYS A 8 -3.71 19.78 -10.55
CA CYS A 8 -2.52 20.42 -11.12
C CYS A 8 -1.85 19.57 -12.20
N TYR A 9 -1.77 18.24 -12.00
CA TYR A 9 -1.25 17.31 -12.99
C TYR A 9 -2.13 17.25 -14.24
N HIS A 10 -3.45 17.16 -14.10
CA HIS A 10 -4.36 17.11 -15.24
C HIS A 10 -4.45 18.44 -16.01
N VAL A 11 -4.28 19.59 -15.34
CA VAL A 11 -4.20 20.90 -16.01
C VAL A 11 -2.86 21.07 -16.74
N CYS A 12 -1.74 20.61 -16.16
CA CYS A 12 -0.42 20.73 -16.74
C CYS A 12 0.36 19.41 -16.57
N PRO A 13 0.20 18.45 -17.51
CA PRO A 13 0.84 17.15 -17.41
C PRO A 13 2.35 17.26 -17.65
N ASN A 14 3.13 17.00 -16.61
CA ASN A 14 4.58 16.89 -16.67
C ASN A 14 5.09 15.95 -15.57
N ASN A 15 6.35 15.52 -15.70
CA ASN A 15 6.96 14.55 -14.78
C ASN A 15 6.95 15.00 -13.31
N SER A 16 7.16 16.29 -13.04
CA SER A 16 7.17 16.81 -11.67
C SER A 16 5.78 16.76 -11.04
N ASN A 17 4.75 17.24 -11.77
CA ASN A 17 3.38 17.21 -11.29
C ASN A 17 2.88 15.77 -11.09
N TYR A 18 3.23 14.85 -11.99
CA TYR A 18 2.92 13.43 -11.86
C TYR A 18 3.54 12.81 -10.59
N GLN A 19 4.80 13.11 -10.31
CA GLN A 19 5.48 12.63 -9.10
C GLN A 19 4.86 13.22 -7.83
N PHE A 20 4.49 14.50 -7.84
CA PHE A 20 3.81 15.12 -6.71
C PHE A 20 2.45 14.50 -6.45
N ASP A 21 1.63 14.29 -7.48
CA ASP A 21 0.34 13.63 -7.35
C ASP A 21 0.48 12.23 -6.74
N THR A 22 1.34 11.40 -7.33
CA THR A 22 1.63 10.04 -6.87
C THR A 22 2.17 10.03 -5.43
N SER A 23 2.99 11.00 -5.04
CA SER A 23 3.55 11.09 -3.69
C SER A 23 2.46 11.27 -2.63
N PHE A 24 1.41 12.03 -2.93
CA PHE A 24 0.31 12.22 -1.99
C PHE A 24 -0.60 10.98 -1.90
N MET A 25 -0.65 10.14 -2.93
CA MET A 25 -1.28 8.82 -2.83
C MET A 25 -0.51 7.89 -1.87
N TYR A 26 0.84 7.98 -1.81
CA TYR A 26 1.62 7.28 -0.78
C TYR A 26 1.23 7.75 0.62
N VAL A 27 1.11 9.07 0.80
CA VAL A 27 0.73 9.69 2.08
C VAL A 27 -0.64 9.18 2.52
N ILE A 28 -1.65 9.21 1.64
CA ILE A 28 -2.99 8.69 1.95
C ILE A 28 -2.93 7.22 2.33
N SER A 29 -2.15 6.40 1.60
CA SER A 29 -2.03 4.96 1.87
C SER A 29 -1.43 4.69 3.26
N VAL A 30 -0.34 5.37 3.61
CA VAL A 30 0.33 5.23 4.91
C VAL A 30 -0.52 5.79 6.05
N LEU A 31 -1.15 6.95 5.87
CA LEU A 31 -2.03 7.52 6.88
C LEU A 31 -3.26 6.65 7.12
N SER A 32 -3.81 6.00 6.09
CA SER A 32 -4.90 5.04 6.21
C SER A 32 -4.47 3.82 7.04
N MET A 33 -3.30 3.24 6.75
CA MET A 33 -2.74 2.14 7.56
C MET A 33 -2.53 2.57 9.02
N LEU A 34 -1.97 3.77 9.25
CA LEU A 34 -1.75 4.29 10.60
C LEU A 34 -3.07 4.54 11.33
N LYS A 35 -4.09 5.06 10.65
CA LYS A 35 -5.41 5.30 11.25
C LYS A 35 -6.07 4.00 11.70
N ILE A 36 -5.98 2.95 10.88
CA ILE A 36 -6.44 1.60 11.23
C ILE A 36 -5.67 1.10 12.46
N TYR A 37 -4.34 1.25 12.47
CA TYR A 37 -3.49 0.81 13.58
C TYR A 37 -3.84 1.53 14.89
N GLN A 38 -3.91 2.86 14.88
CA GLN A 38 -4.24 3.70 16.06
C GLN A 38 -5.62 3.36 16.64
N THR A 39 -6.60 3.08 15.78
CA THR A 39 -7.96 2.74 16.21
C THR A 39 -8.01 1.34 16.86
N ARG A 40 -7.07 0.45 16.51
CA ARG A 40 -6.98 -0.92 17.05
C ARG A 40 -6.08 -1.03 18.27
N HIS A 41 -5.05 -0.19 18.34
CA HIS A 41 -4.01 -0.22 19.38
C HIS A 41 -3.81 1.19 19.93
N PRO A 42 -4.79 1.75 20.68
CA PRO A 42 -4.73 3.13 21.15
C PRO A 42 -3.55 3.39 22.10
N ASP A 43 -3.05 2.35 22.75
CA ASP A 43 -1.93 2.42 23.70
C ASP A 43 -0.55 2.49 23.02
N ILE A 44 -0.49 2.22 21.71
CA ILE A 44 0.75 2.11 20.93
C ILE A 44 0.63 3.05 19.73
N ASN A 45 0.98 4.32 19.90
CA ASN A 45 0.94 5.29 18.81
C ASN A 45 2.35 5.68 18.37
N ALA A 46 2.60 5.64 17.06
CA ALA A 46 3.77 6.28 16.49
C ALA A 46 3.67 7.80 16.68
N SER A 47 4.79 8.46 17.01
CA SER A 47 4.81 9.92 17.05
C SER A 47 4.61 10.48 15.65
N ALA A 48 3.91 11.61 15.54
CA ALA A 48 3.69 12.27 14.25
C ALA A 48 5.02 12.57 13.53
N SER A 49 6.05 12.99 14.28
CA SER A 49 7.39 13.23 13.74
C SER A 49 8.02 11.97 13.13
N ALA A 50 7.91 10.81 13.78
CA ALA A 50 8.43 9.56 13.25
C ALA A 50 7.67 9.12 11.99
N THR A 51 6.34 9.27 11.97
CA THR A 51 5.50 9.00 10.79
C THR A 51 5.89 9.87 9.61
N PHE A 52 5.98 11.20 9.80
CA PHE A 52 6.33 12.12 8.72
C PHE A 52 7.78 11.94 8.26
N ALA A 53 8.70 11.59 9.16
CA ALA A 53 10.07 11.23 8.79
C ALA A 53 10.10 9.96 7.93
N ALA A 54 9.36 8.92 8.30
CA ALA A 54 9.26 7.69 7.51
C ALA A 54 8.66 7.94 6.12
N LEU A 55 7.62 8.79 6.04
CA LEU A 55 7.03 9.24 4.79
C LEU A 55 8.02 10.03 3.93
N ALA A 56 8.79 10.95 4.53
CA ALA A 56 9.80 11.72 3.82
C ALA A 56 10.90 10.81 3.24
N VAL A 57 11.33 9.79 3.99
CA VAL A 57 12.28 8.78 3.50
C VAL A 57 11.67 7.97 2.35
N ALA A 58 10.40 7.55 2.46
CA ALA A 58 9.73 6.83 1.38
C ALA A 58 9.61 7.65 0.09
N VAL A 59 9.22 8.92 0.19
CA VAL A 59 9.15 9.85 -0.95
C VAL A 59 10.54 10.08 -1.53
N LEU A 60 11.57 10.27 -0.70
CA LEU A 60 12.95 10.42 -1.15
C LEU A 60 13.45 9.19 -1.92
N LEU A 61 13.16 7.98 -1.42
CA LEU A 61 13.45 6.73 -2.13
C LEU A 61 12.70 6.66 -3.47
N GLY A 62 11.45 7.13 -3.50
CA GLY A 62 10.67 7.32 -4.74
C GLY A 62 11.42 8.19 -5.75
N VAL A 63 11.85 9.38 -5.35
CA VAL A 63 12.59 10.32 -6.22
C VAL A 63 13.93 9.73 -6.68
N ILE A 64 14.70 9.10 -5.78
CA ILE A 64 15.97 8.44 -6.15
C ILE A 64 15.71 7.31 -7.16
N GLY A 65 14.65 6.53 -6.97
CA GLY A 65 14.31 5.45 -7.89
C GLY A 65 13.92 5.94 -9.28
N VAL A 66 13.20 7.07 -9.37
CA VAL A 66 12.88 7.70 -10.65
C VAL A 66 14.13 8.27 -11.34
N LEU A 67 15.07 8.85 -10.60
CA LEU A 67 16.29 9.46 -11.17
C LEU A 67 17.38 8.44 -11.51
N SER A 68 17.60 7.46 -10.66
CA SER A 68 18.71 6.51 -10.77
C SER A 68 18.32 5.23 -11.52
N GLY A 69 17.08 4.74 -11.36
CA GLY A 69 16.50 3.62 -12.11
C GLY A 69 17.34 2.34 -12.24
N SER A 70 18.43 2.20 -11.48
CA SER A 70 19.45 1.19 -11.73
C SER A 70 19.03 -0.15 -11.13
N LEU A 71 19.46 -1.25 -11.77
CA LEU A 71 19.24 -2.59 -11.23
C LEU A 71 19.80 -2.73 -9.80
N ALA A 72 20.94 -2.11 -9.52
CA ALA A 72 21.54 -2.08 -8.19
C ALA A 72 20.61 -1.40 -7.16
N PHE A 73 20.03 -0.25 -7.51
CA PHE A 73 19.05 0.43 -6.66
C PHE A 73 17.83 -0.45 -6.41
N LEU A 74 17.28 -1.11 -7.44
CA LEU A 74 16.11 -1.99 -7.30
C LEU A 74 16.39 -3.19 -6.39
N ILE A 75 17.58 -3.80 -6.49
CA ILE A 75 17.99 -4.92 -5.61
C ILE A 75 18.10 -4.44 -4.16
N ILE A 76 18.77 -3.30 -3.92
CA ILE A 76 18.92 -2.74 -2.58
C ILE A 76 17.55 -2.37 -1.98
N PHE A 77 16.71 -1.68 -2.76
CA PHE A 77 15.36 -1.33 -2.36
C PHE A 77 14.52 -2.57 -2.05
N GLY A 78 14.57 -3.60 -2.92
CA GLY A 78 13.86 -4.86 -2.72
C GLY A 78 14.28 -5.57 -1.42
N MET A 79 15.58 -5.60 -1.11
CA MET A 79 16.08 -6.15 0.15
C MET A 79 15.57 -5.38 1.37
N ILE A 80 15.63 -4.04 1.33
CA ILE A 80 15.09 -3.18 2.39
C ILE A 80 13.59 -3.42 2.56
N HIS A 81 12.84 -3.44 1.46
CA HIS A 81 11.40 -3.67 1.46
C HIS A 81 11.02 -5.00 2.12
N VAL A 82 11.66 -6.11 1.70
CA VAL A 82 11.41 -7.44 2.27
C VAL A 82 11.75 -7.48 3.76
N ILE A 83 12.90 -6.92 4.17
CA ILE A 83 13.30 -6.87 5.57
C ILE A 83 12.31 -6.04 6.40
N SER A 84 11.90 -4.87 5.90
CA SER A 84 10.91 -4.01 6.56
C SER A 84 9.56 -4.71 6.74
N CYS A 85 9.06 -5.42 5.72
CA CYS A 85 7.82 -6.19 5.81
C CYS A 85 7.91 -7.33 6.83
N LEU A 86 9.06 -8.02 6.90
CA LEU A 86 9.29 -9.08 7.88
C LEU A 86 9.33 -8.52 9.31
N LEU A 87 10.05 -7.42 9.53
CA LEU A 87 10.12 -6.75 10.84
C LEU A 87 8.74 -6.26 11.28
N LEU A 88 7.97 -5.65 10.36
CA LEU A 88 6.61 -5.21 10.65
C LEU A 88 5.69 -6.40 10.97
N SER A 89 5.80 -7.50 10.25
CA SER A 89 5.01 -8.71 10.49
C SER A 89 5.30 -9.31 11.87
N CYS A 90 6.59 -9.39 12.23
CA CYS A 90 7.05 -9.75 13.56
C CYS A 90 6.44 -8.83 14.64
N TYR A 91 6.47 -7.51 14.42
CA TYR A 91 5.91 -6.53 15.33
C TYR A 91 4.40 -6.70 15.53
N ILE A 92 3.64 -6.90 14.45
CA ILE A 92 2.19 -7.13 14.48
C ILE A 92 1.86 -8.47 15.16
N TYR A 93 2.62 -9.53 14.89
CA TYR A 93 2.40 -10.86 15.48
C TYR A 93 2.50 -10.83 17.02
N TYR A 94 3.50 -10.14 17.56
CA TYR A 94 3.71 -9.99 19.00
C TYR A 94 2.99 -8.78 19.61
N MET A 95 1.97 -8.23 18.93
CA MET A 95 1.15 -7.09 19.38
C MET A 95 1.98 -5.88 19.86
N GLY A 96 3.09 -5.58 19.20
CA GLY A 96 3.93 -4.45 19.57
C GLY A 96 4.62 -4.54 20.94
N ARG A 97 4.52 -5.68 21.66
CA ARG A 97 5.30 -5.94 22.89
C ARG A 97 6.79 -6.14 22.60
N TRP A 98 7.15 -6.28 21.33
CA TRP A 98 8.52 -6.43 20.89
C TRP A 98 9.16 -5.07 20.67
N LYS A 99 10.10 -4.69 21.55
CA LYS A 99 10.95 -3.51 21.38
C LYS A 99 12.17 -3.87 20.51
N CYS A 100 12.40 -3.12 19.44
CA CYS A 100 13.59 -3.20 18.59
C CYS A 100 14.79 -2.56 19.27
N ASP A 101 15.38 -3.25 20.26
CA ASP A 101 16.61 -2.81 20.95
C ASP A 101 17.84 -3.57 20.41
N MET A 102 19.07 -3.11 20.67
CA MET A 102 20.31 -3.84 20.32
C MET A 102 20.40 -5.27 20.91
N GLY A 103 19.54 -5.59 21.90
CA GLY A 103 19.34 -6.95 22.41
C GLY A 103 18.47 -7.86 21.53
N LEU A 104 17.90 -7.37 20.42
CA LEU A 104 17.03 -8.10 19.49
C LEU A 104 17.74 -9.34 18.94
N PHE A 105 18.97 -9.18 18.44
CA PHE A 105 19.75 -10.29 17.90
C PHE A 105 20.09 -11.34 18.96
N LYS A 106 20.32 -10.91 20.21
CA LYS A 106 20.56 -11.84 21.34
C LYS A 106 19.29 -12.61 21.71
N ARG A 107 18.13 -11.94 21.77
CA ARG A 107 16.81 -12.58 22.02
C ARG A 107 16.41 -13.52 20.89
N MET A 108 16.63 -13.13 19.63
CA MET A 108 16.40 -13.98 18.47
C MET A 108 17.29 -15.21 18.50
N LYS A 109 18.60 -15.07 18.77
CA LYS A 109 19.51 -16.23 18.92
C LYS A 109 19.10 -17.13 20.08
N ALA A 110 18.78 -16.56 21.25
CA ALA A 110 18.37 -17.34 22.41
C ALA A 110 17.06 -18.10 22.17
N TRP A 111 16.08 -17.47 21.50
CA TRP A 111 14.83 -18.12 21.10
C TRP A 111 15.07 -19.23 20.06
N PHE A 112 15.89 -18.97 19.04
CA PHE A 112 16.25 -19.98 18.04
C PHE A 112 16.96 -21.20 18.66
N LEU A 113 17.85 -20.95 19.64
CA LEU A 113 18.56 -22.00 20.38
C LEU A 113 17.63 -22.78 21.31
N SER A 114 16.65 -22.13 21.95
CA SER A 114 15.66 -22.82 22.80
C SER A 114 14.65 -23.64 22.00
N GLU A 115 14.21 -23.15 20.84
CA GLU A 115 13.31 -23.89 19.93
C GLU A 115 13.99 -25.16 19.37
N PHE A 116 15.29 -25.10 19.09
CA PHE A 116 16.07 -26.28 18.65
C PHE A 116 16.25 -27.33 19.76
N SER A 117 16.14 -26.93 21.04
CA SER A 117 16.26 -27.83 22.19
C SER A 117 14.97 -28.64 22.45
N ASP A 118 13.80 -28.12 22.07
CA ASP A 118 12.50 -28.75 22.30
C ASP A 118 11.83 -29.14 20.98
N TRP A 119 12.29 -30.26 20.39
CA TRP A 119 11.83 -30.79 19.10
C TRP A 119 10.31 -31.01 18.98
N ARG A 120 9.59 -31.10 20.11
CA ARG A 120 8.13 -31.32 20.17
C ARG A 120 7.30 -30.04 20.10
N GLN A 121 7.88 -28.87 20.33
CA GLN A 121 7.17 -27.58 20.28
C GLN A 121 7.47 -26.76 19.01
N ILE A 122 8.44 -27.20 18.21
CA ILE A 122 8.76 -26.62 16.91
C ILE A 122 7.48 -26.50 16.07
N GLY A 123 7.12 -25.26 15.73
CA GLY A 123 6.08 -24.98 14.75
C GLY A 123 4.64 -24.87 15.28
N ARG A 124 4.41 -24.73 16.59
CA ARG A 124 3.09 -24.31 17.11
C ARG A 124 3.03 -22.80 17.30
N PRO A 125 2.50 -22.02 16.34
CA PRO A 125 2.37 -20.59 16.52
C PRO A 125 1.38 -20.30 17.65
N MET A 126 1.78 -19.40 18.57
CA MET A 126 0.93 -18.89 19.65
C MET A 126 -0.40 -18.32 19.13
N TYR A 127 -0.42 -17.74 17.93
CA TYR A 127 -1.62 -17.22 17.26
C TYR A 127 -1.70 -17.71 15.80
N CYS A 128 -2.24 -18.92 15.58
CA CYS A 128 -2.34 -19.54 14.24
C CYS A 128 -2.99 -18.65 13.18
N ASP A 129 -4.18 -18.09 13.46
CA ASP A 129 -4.92 -17.27 12.49
C ASP A 129 -4.11 -16.04 12.04
N ARG A 130 -3.41 -15.38 12.97
CA ARG A 130 -2.56 -14.22 12.65
C ARG A 130 -1.32 -14.62 11.88
N MET A 131 -0.69 -15.72 12.26
CA MET A 131 0.51 -16.23 11.59
C MET A 131 0.22 -16.50 10.11
N VAL A 132 -0.88 -17.20 9.80
CA VAL A 132 -1.26 -17.52 8.42
C VAL A 132 -1.47 -16.25 7.60
N LEU A 133 -2.22 -15.28 8.12
CA LEU A 133 -2.49 -14.03 7.41
C LEU A 133 -1.22 -13.19 7.19
N LEU A 134 -0.31 -13.14 8.16
CA LEU A 134 0.97 -12.45 8.02
C LEU A 134 1.90 -13.16 7.02
N LEU A 135 1.90 -14.49 6.99
CA LEU A 135 2.64 -15.25 5.99
C LEU A 135 2.12 -14.96 4.58
N LEU A 136 0.80 -14.96 4.37
CA LEU A 136 0.20 -14.56 3.09
C LEU A 136 0.59 -13.13 2.69
N GLY A 137 0.57 -12.20 3.64
CA GLY A 137 1.02 -10.82 3.40
C GLY A 137 2.51 -10.72 3.01
N ASN A 138 3.38 -11.51 3.63
CA ASN A 138 4.80 -11.55 3.25
C ASN A 138 5.00 -12.18 1.87
N VAL A 139 4.29 -13.27 1.55
CA VAL A 139 4.34 -13.89 0.22
C VAL A 139 3.93 -12.89 -0.87
N ALA A 140 2.88 -12.10 -0.63
CA ALA A 140 2.47 -11.04 -1.56
C ALA A 140 3.58 -9.98 -1.75
N ASN A 141 4.20 -9.52 -0.66
CA ASN A 141 5.29 -8.54 -0.73
C ASN A 141 6.56 -9.11 -1.39
N TRP A 142 6.90 -10.39 -1.16
CA TRP A 142 7.98 -11.06 -1.87
C TRP A 142 7.70 -11.16 -3.36
N GLY A 143 6.46 -11.45 -3.73
CA GLY A 143 6.00 -11.42 -5.12
C GLY A 143 6.22 -10.05 -5.76
N LEU A 144 5.85 -8.96 -5.08
CA LEU A 144 6.10 -7.59 -5.55
C LEU A 144 7.59 -7.28 -5.69
N ALA A 145 8.42 -7.69 -4.71
CA ALA A 145 9.87 -7.49 -4.77
C ALA A 145 10.50 -8.21 -5.97
N ILE A 146 10.10 -9.47 -6.21
CA ILE A 146 10.56 -10.26 -7.37
C ILE A 146 10.08 -9.61 -8.67
N TYR A 147 8.81 -9.20 -8.73
CA TYR A 147 8.24 -8.49 -9.88
C TYR A 147 9.07 -7.25 -10.23
N GLY A 148 9.38 -6.40 -9.24
CA GLY A 148 10.18 -5.20 -9.47
C GLY A 148 11.59 -5.47 -10.04
N ILE A 149 12.24 -6.55 -9.61
CA ILE A 149 13.55 -6.95 -10.13
C ILE A 149 13.44 -7.50 -11.55
N VAL A 150 12.46 -8.38 -11.80
CA VAL A 150 12.28 -9.04 -13.10
C VAL A 150 11.85 -8.05 -14.19
N THR A 151 10.89 -7.18 -13.90
CA THR A 151 10.36 -6.26 -14.90
C THR A 151 11.17 -4.99 -15.04
N THR A 152 12.01 -4.64 -14.04
CA THR A 152 12.77 -3.38 -13.99
C THR A 152 11.87 -2.20 -14.40
N PRO A 153 10.93 -1.78 -13.53
CA PRO A 153 9.85 -0.87 -13.91
C PRO A 153 10.41 0.46 -14.40
N LYS A 154 9.93 0.90 -15.58
CA LYS A 154 10.27 2.22 -16.14
C LYS A 154 9.73 3.34 -15.26
N ASP A 155 8.54 3.16 -14.69
CA ASP A 155 7.95 4.06 -13.71
C ASP A 155 8.08 3.48 -12.30
N PHE A 156 9.13 3.90 -11.59
CA PHE A 156 9.35 3.51 -10.21
C PHE A 156 8.29 4.09 -9.25
N ALA A 157 7.69 5.23 -9.58
CA ALA A 157 6.68 5.85 -8.72
C ALA A 157 5.41 4.99 -8.66
N SER A 158 4.89 4.57 -9.82
CA SER A 158 3.78 3.61 -9.86
C SER A 158 4.11 2.29 -9.16
N TYR A 159 5.33 1.78 -9.31
CA TYR A 159 5.75 0.56 -8.62
C TYR A 159 5.72 0.73 -7.09
N LEU A 160 6.24 1.84 -6.57
CA LEU A 160 6.18 2.15 -5.14
C LEU A 160 4.73 2.35 -4.66
N LEU A 161 3.86 2.94 -5.49
CA LEU A 161 2.43 3.08 -5.20
C LEU A 161 1.76 1.72 -5.02
N ILE A 162 2.03 0.78 -5.94
CA ILE A 162 1.48 -0.58 -5.90
C ILE A 162 1.89 -1.28 -4.60
N ILE A 163 3.12 -1.10 -4.13
CA ILE A 163 3.58 -1.64 -2.84
C ILE A 163 2.75 -1.08 -1.68
N PHE A 164 2.59 0.25 -1.60
CA PHE A 164 1.82 0.86 -0.52
C PHE A 164 0.34 0.47 -0.55
N LEU A 165 -0.27 0.49 -1.73
CA LEU A 165 -1.68 0.15 -1.91
C LEU A 165 -1.93 -1.34 -1.59
N THR A 166 -1.06 -2.23 -2.06
CA THR A 166 -1.17 -3.67 -1.76
C THR A 166 -1.07 -3.92 -0.26
N ASN A 167 -0.13 -3.27 0.42
CA ASN A 167 -0.01 -3.40 1.87
C ASN A 167 -1.23 -2.83 2.62
N LEU A 168 -1.78 -1.70 2.17
CA LEU A 168 -3.02 -1.16 2.73
C LEU A 168 -4.18 -2.16 2.58
N LEU A 169 -4.38 -2.73 1.38
CA LEU A 169 -5.45 -3.69 1.11
C LEU A 169 -5.26 -4.99 1.91
N LEU A 170 -4.04 -5.52 1.98
CA LEU A 170 -3.71 -6.67 2.81
C LEU A 170 -3.99 -6.39 4.29
N TYR A 171 -3.69 -5.18 4.77
CA TYR A 171 -3.90 -4.77 6.15
C TYR A 171 -5.38 -4.60 6.49
N ILE A 172 -6.18 -4.02 5.58
CA ILE A 172 -7.64 -3.97 5.70
C ILE A 172 -8.20 -5.40 5.73
N ALA A 173 -7.81 -6.25 4.78
CA ALA A 173 -8.25 -7.63 4.70
C ALA A 173 -7.88 -8.42 5.97
N PHE A 174 -6.67 -8.22 6.50
CA PHE A 174 -6.21 -8.83 7.76
C PHE A 174 -7.21 -8.57 8.90
N TYR A 175 -7.62 -7.32 9.11
CA TYR A 175 -8.57 -7.01 10.20
C TYR A 175 -10.01 -7.44 9.91
N ILE A 176 -10.47 -7.36 8.66
CA ILE A 176 -11.80 -7.86 8.31
C ILE A 176 -11.88 -9.36 8.56
N ILE A 177 -10.90 -10.14 8.07
CA ILE A 177 -10.85 -11.59 8.29
C ILE A 177 -10.77 -11.89 9.79
N MET A 178 -9.93 -11.20 10.55
CA MET A 178 -9.83 -11.39 12.00
C MET A 178 -11.16 -11.13 12.71
N LYS A 179 -11.89 -10.06 12.35
CA LYS A 179 -13.23 -9.79 12.91
C LYS A 179 -14.22 -10.90 12.61
N LEU A 180 -14.26 -11.37 11.37
CA LEU A 180 -15.15 -12.45 10.95
C LEU A 180 -14.82 -13.76 11.68
N ARG A 181 -13.54 -14.08 11.83
CA ARG A 181 -13.07 -15.27 12.56
C ARG A 181 -13.43 -15.25 14.04
N HIS A 182 -13.34 -14.08 14.68
CA HIS A 182 -13.71 -13.89 16.08
C HIS A 182 -15.21 -13.63 16.28
N LYS A 183 -16.01 -13.71 15.21
CA LYS A 183 -17.47 -13.49 15.22
C LYS A 183 -17.86 -12.13 15.81
N GLU A 184 -17.02 -11.12 15.62
CA GLU A 184 -17.35 -9.75 16.00
C GLU A 184 -18.48 -9.23 15.11
N ARG A 185 -19.46 -8.55 15.71
CA ARG A 185 -20.56 -7.94 14.94
C ARG A 185 -20.03 -6.73 14.16
N LEU A 186 -20.27 -6.73 12.86
CA LEU A 186 -20.07 -5.56 12.01
C LEU A 186 -21.26 -4.61 12.24
N GLN A 187 -20.97 -3.39 12.67
CA GLN A 187 -21.99 -2.36 12.78
C GLN A 187 -22.51 -2.00 11.37
N LEU A 188 -23.80 -1.66 11.28
CA LEU A 188 -24.45 -1.35 10.00
C LEU A 188 -23.78 -0.19 9.28
N GLN A 189 -23.40 0.87 10.00
CA GLN A 189 -22.78 2.06 9.40
C GLN A 189 -21.45 1.74 8.69
N PRO A 190 -20.44 1.11 9.32
CA PRO A 190 -19.24 0.64 8.62
C PRO A 190 -19.53 -0.33 7.47
N LEU A 191 -20.56 -1.17 7.59
CA LEU A 191 -20.94 -2.10 6.52
C LEU A 191 -21.46 -1.34 5.29
N VAL A 192 -22.30 -0.33 5.47
CA VAL A 192 -22.80 0.52 4.39
C VAL A 192 -21.65 1.22 3.69
N TYR A 193 -20.73 1.84 4.43
CA TYR A 193 -19.54 2.48 3.86
C TYR A 193 -18.64 1.49 3.12
N LEU A 194 -18.42 0.29 3.67
CA LEU A 194 -17.65 -0.75 2.99
C LEU A 194 -18.30 -1.18 1.67
N VAL A 195 -19.63 -1.36 1.64
CA VAL A 195 -20.35 -1.73 0.41
C VAL A 195 -20.26 -0.61 -0.62
N LEU A 196 -20.49 0.65 -0.24
CA LEU A 196 -20.36 1.79 -1.14
C LEU A 196 -18.93 1.95 -1.67
N CYS A 197 -17.92 1.75 -0.82
CA CYS A 197 -16.52 1.74 -1.19
C CYS A 197 -16.22 0.64 -2.22
N LEU A 198 -16.66 -0.60 -1.99
CA LEU A 198 -16.45 -1.72 -2.91
C LEU A 198 -17.16 -1.51 -4.26
N LEU A 199 -18.40 -1.00 -4.25
CA LEU A 199 -19.13 -0.67 -5.48
C LEU A 199 -18.43 0.45 -6.25
N GLY A 200 -17.98 1.49 -5.55
CA GLY A 200 -17.21 2.59 -6.13
C GLY A 200 -15.91 2.10 -6.77
N TRP A 201 -15.12 1.28 -6.07
CA TRP A 201 -13.89 0.70 -6.62
C TRP A 201 -14.14 -0.24 -7.79
N ALA A 202 -15.18 -1.09 -7.72
CA ALA A 202 -15.51 -1.99 -8.83
C ALA A 202 -15.89 -1.20 -10.10
N ALA A 203 -16.71 -0.16 -9.96
CA ALA A 203 -17.06 0.72 -11.07
C ALA A 203 -15.85 1.51 -11.57
N ALA A 204 -15.02 2.03 -10.66
CA ALA A 204 -13.79 2.74 -11.01
C ALA A 204 -12.82 1.86 -11.82
N ILE A 205 -12.59 0.62 -11.40
CA ILE A 205 -11.72 -0.34 -12.11
C ILE A 205 -12.25 -0.62 -13.52
N PHE A 206 -13.57 -0.78 -13.67
CA PHE A 206 -14.18 -0.98 -14.98
C PHE A 206 -13.85 0.16 -15.96
N PHE A 207 -13.99 1.42 -15.54
CA PHE A 207 -13.66 2.57 -16.38
C PHE A 207 -12.15 2.78 -16.53
N TYR A 208 -11.35 2.45 -15.51
CA TYR A 208 -9.88 2.52 -15.58
C TYR A 208 -9.30 1.64 -16.70
N THR A 209 -9.87 0.45 -16.92
CA THR A 209 -9.41 -0.45 -17.98
C THR A 209 -9.69 0.07 -19.41
N GLN A 210 -10.51 1.12 -19.54
CA GLN A 210 -10.82 1.77 -20.81
C GLN A 210 -9.88 2.96 -21.02
N HIS A 211 -8.65 2.66 -21.42
CA HIS A 211 -7.59 3.65 -21.61
C HIS A 211 -7.93 4.69 -22.68
N THR A 212 -8.16 5.94 -22.27
CA THR A 212 -8.35 7.09 -23.18
C THR A 212 -7.13 8.01 -23.28
N THR A 213 -6.20 7.93 -22.33
CA THR A 213 -5.04 8.81 -22.27
C THR A 213 -3.79 8.07 -21.78
N THR A 214 -2.61 8.58 -22.15
CA THR A 214 -1.32 8.14 -21.61
C THR A 214 -0.37 9.32 -21.46
N TRP A 215 0.39 9.31 -20.35
CA TRP A 215 1.42 10.31 -20.04
C TRP A 215 2.80 9.92 -20.58
N GLU A 216 2.99 8.66 -20.98
CA GLU A 216 4.26 8.16 -21.49
C GLU A 216 4.57 8.65 -22.91
N LEU A 217 3.54 9.07 -23.65
CA LEU A 217 3.64 9.48 -25.04
C LEU A 217 3.50 11.00 -25.20
N THR A 218 3.95 11.50 -26.35
CA THR A 218 3.73 12.90 -26.72
C THR A 218 2.23 13.21 -26.82
N PRO A 219 1.80 14.46 -26.59
CA PRO A 219 0.39 14.84 -26.71
C PRO A 219 -0.24 14.47 -28.05
N ALA A 220 0.54 14.48 -29.14
CA ALA A 220 0.08 14.09 -30.47
C ALA A 220 -0.23 12.58 -30.57
N HIS A 221 0.60 11.72 -29.99
CA HIS A 221 0.37 10.28 -29.95
C HIS A 221 -0.71 9.90 -28.93
N SER A 222 -0.74 10.56 -27.77
CA SER A 222 -1.76 10.33 -26.74
C SER A 222 -3.18 10.58 -27.26
N ARG A 223 -3.37 11.57 -28.14
CA ARG A 223 -4.67 11.85 -28.79
C ARG A 223 -5.25 10.70 -29.61
N GLN A 224 -4.44 9.71 -30.01
CA GLN A 224 -4.92 8.55 -30.75
C GLN A 224 -5.78 7.61 -29.90
N TYR A 225 -5.68 7.73 -28.57
CA TYR A 225 -6.49 6.97 -27.61
C TYR A 225 -7.83 7.65 -27.28
N ASN A 226 -8.07 8.86 -27.79
CA ASN A 226 -9.29 9.60 -27.48
C ASN A 226 -10.53 8.87 -28.06
N HIS A 227 -11.55 8.74 -27.23
CA HIS A 227 -12.87 8.21 -27.60
C HIS A 227 -13.95 9.27 -27.38
N GLU A 228 -15.17 9.02 -27.87
CA GLU A 228 -16.29 9.93 -27.62
C GLU A 228 -16.62 10.01 -26.12
N CYS A 229 -16.96 11.20 -25.65
CA CYS A 229 -17.31 11.43 -24.24
C CYS A 229 -18.62 10.73 -23.90
N LEU A 230 -18.64 10.03 -22.76
CA LEU A 230 -19.75 9.17 -22.36
C LEU A 230 -20.83 9.93 -21.56
N LEU A 231 -20.40 10.76 -20.61
CA LEU A 231 -21.30 11.43 -19.67
C LEU A 231 -21.45 12.91 -20.04
N LEU A 232 -22.70 13.33 -20.25
CA LEU A 232 -23.09 14.71 -20.61
C LEU A 232 -22.40 15.27 -21.87
N HIS A 233 -21.87 14.39 -22.74
CA HIS A 233 -21.02 14.78 -23.88
C HIS A 233 -19.82 15.65 -23.47
N PHE A 234 -19.36 15.53 -22.23
CA PHE A 234 -18.25 16.32 -21.67
C PHE A 234 -17.21 15.46 -20.96
N TYR A 235 -17.65 14.49 -20.17
CA TYR A 235 -16.77 13.62 -19.39
C TYR A 235 -16.49 12.32 -20.12
N ASP A 236 -15.21 11.96 -20.22
CA ASP A 236 -14.76 10.69 -20.77
C ASP A 236 -14.71 9.57 -19.71
N THR A 237 -14.23 8.39 -20.09
CA THR A 237 -14.11 7.25 -19.16
C THR A 237 -13.07 7.50 -18.07
N HIS A 238 -12.03 8.29 -18.35
CA HIS A 238 -11.00 8.66 -17.39
C HIS A 238 -11.53 9.61 -16.31
N ASP A 239 -12.33 10.59 -16.69
CA ASP A 239 -13.01 11.50 -15.75
C ASP A 239 -13.98 10.73 -14.85
N ILE A 240 -14.76 9.81 -15.43
CA ILE A 240 -15.70 8.97 -14.67
C ILE A 240 -14.94 8.07 -13.68
N TRP A 241 -13.79 7.53 -14.08
CA TRP A 241 -12.90 6.78 -13.19
C TRP A 241 -12.44 7.64 -12.01
N HIS A 242 -12.03 8.89 -12.22
CA HIS A 242 -11.65 9.81 -11.15
C HIS A 242 -12.81 10.10 -10.18
N PHE A 243 -14.01 10.38 -10.69
CA PHE A 243 -15.17 10.61 -9.82
C PHE A 243 -15.53 9.40 -8.96
N LEU A 244 -15.53 8.21 -9.56
CA LEU A 244 -15.87 6.97 -8.86
C LEU A 244 -14.79 6.56 -7.85
N SER A 245 -13.52 6.69 -8.21
CA SER A 245 -12.40 6.37 -7.31
C SER A 245 -12.28 7.37 -6.16
N ALA A 246 -12.51 8.66 -6.39
CA ALA A 246 -12.60 9.66 -5.33
C ALA A 246 -13.75 9.37 -4.35
N GLY A 247 -14.93 9.01 -4.87
CA GLY A 247 -16.06 8.57 -4.05
C GLY A 247 -15.74 7.31 -3.24
N ALA A 248 -15.10 6.32 -3.87
CA ALA A 248 -14.68 5.09 -3.20
C ALA A 248 -13.68 5.35 -2.07
N MET A 249 -12.69 6.23 -2.32
CA MET A 249 -11.74 6.66 -1.30
C MET A 249 -12.44 7.39 -0.14
N PHE A 250 -13.41 8.25 -0.42
CA PHE A 250 -14.20 8.94 0.61
C PHE A 250 -14.96 7.96 1.51
N PHE A 251 -15.60 6.93 0.94
CA PHE A 251 -16.29 5.91 1.73
C PHE A 251 -15.33 4.94 2.44
N GLY A 252 -14.08 4.85 2.00
CA GLY A 252 -13.06 3.98 2.60
C GLY A 252 -12.39 4.56 3.84
N PHE A 253 -12.44 5.88 4.05
CA PHE A 253 -11.83 6.60 5.17
C PHE A 253 -12.75 6.65 6.40
#